data_AF-A0A560RMM0-F1
#
_entry.id   AF-A0A560RMM0-F1
#
_cell.length_a   1.000
_cell.length_b   1.000
_cell.length_c   1.000
_cell.angle_alpha   90.00
_cell.angle_beta   90.00
_cell.angle_gamma   90.00
#
_symmetry.space_group_name_H-M   'P 1'
#
loop_
_entity.id
_entity.type
_entity.pdbx_description
1 polymer ?
#
loop_
_entity_poly.entity_id
_entity_poly.type
_entity_poly.pdbx_seq_one_letter_code
_entity_poly.pdbx_strand_id
1 'polypeptide(L)'
;MTLINEDLTESAWRRAAVVSLLTWRRAGPDDPLDDGELYGWWGDSYPSVTNDRIGSRLYLLRRRSLTAQTERDAQTYAREALKWMLDDGRVTDVAITTERTTDRLNMRVLLTFRDGATLELFLDDLWQVIHAV
;
A
#
# COMPACT_ATOMS: atom_id res chain seq x y z
N MET A 1 -25.42 17.28 15.67
CA MET A 1 -24.53 16.19 16.10
C MET A 1 -24.61 15.12 15.03
N THR A 2 -23.85 15.27 13.95
CA THR A 2 -24.03 14.45 12.75
C THR A 2 -23.43 13.07 12.99
N LEU A 3 -24.29 12.06 13.06
CA LEU A 3 -23.97 10.65 12.87
C LEU A 3 -23.44 10.47 11.44
N ILE A 4 -22.24 10.97 11.15
CA ILE A 4 -21.51 10.49 9.97
C ILE A 4 -21.05 9.10 10.40
N ASN A 5 -21.81 8.07 9.99
CA ASN A 5 -21.65 6.66 10.36
C ASN A 5 -20.17 6.29 10.50
N GLU A 6 -19.74 5.95 11.71
CA GLU A 6 -18.38 5.45 11.98
C GLU A 6 -18.05 4.28 11.05
N ASP A 7 -19.02 3.40 10.79
CA ASP A 7 -18.91 2.27 9.85
C ASP A 7 -18.64 2.69 8.38
N LEU A 8 -19.25 3.79 7.92
CA LEU A 8 -18.97 4.34 6.60
C LEU A 8 -17.57 4.94 6.52
N THR A 9 -17.10 5.55 7.61
CA THR A 9 -15.77 6.14 7.72
C THR A 9 -14.69 5.06 7.76
N GLU A 10 -14.86 4.02 8.58
CA GLU A 10 -13.98 2.86 8.61
C GLU A 10 -13.88 2.22 7.22
N SER A 11 -15.03 1.93 6.61
CA SER A 11 -15.11 1.36 5.27
C SER A 11 -14.42 2.22 4.20
N ALA A 12 -14.51 3.55 4.30
CA ALA A 12 -13.84 4.47 3.38
C ALA A 12 -12.31 4.43 3.53
N TRP A 13 -11.80 4.44 4.77
CA TRP A 13 -10.36 4.33 5.03
C TRP A 13 -9.80 2.96 4.65
N ARG A 14 -10.55 1.89 4.91
CA ARG A 14 -10.24 0.54 4.44
C ARG A 14 -10.03 0.53 2.92
N ARG A 15 -10.98 1.10 2.17
CA ARG A 15 -10.88 1.21 0.71
C ARG A 15 -9.72 2.09 0.26
N ALA A 16 -9.52 3.24 0.89
CA ALA A 16 -8.41 4.14 0.54
C ALA A 16 -7.05 3.46 0.71
N ALA A 17 -6.86 2.69 1.78
CA ALA A 17 -5.64 1.93 2.01
C ALA A 17 -5.47 0.80 0.99
N VAL A 18 -6.53 0.04 0.71
CA VAL A 18 -6.49 -1.01 -0.33
C VAL A 18 -6.16 -0.43 -1.70
N VAL A 19 -6.79 0.69 -2.10
CA VAL A 19 -6.49 1.39 -3.35
C VAL A 19 -5.03 1.84 -3.37
N SER A 20 -4.53 2.39 -2.27
CA SER A 20 -3.12 2.83 -2.18
C SER A 20 -2.16 1.64 -2.32
N LEU A 21 -2.47 0.49 -1.74
CA LEU A 21 -1.60 -0.69 -1.78
C LEU A 21 -1.66 -1.43 -3.13
N LEU A 22 -2.84 -1.51 -3.75
CA LEU A 22 -3.10 -2.39 -4.89
C LEU A 22 -3.24 -1.67 -6.24
N THR A 23 -3.14 -0.33 -6.26
CA THR A 23 -2.97 0.42 -7.50
C THR A 23 -1.49 0.47 -7.86
N TRP A 24 -1.15 0.35 -9.15
CA TRP A 24 0.24 0.47 -9.58
C TRP A 24 0.71 1.92 -9.51
N ARG A 25 1.74 2.16 -8.70
CA ARG A 25 2.53 3.39 -8.76
C ARG A 25 3.66 3.23 -9.76
N ARG A 26 3.99 4.31 -10.47
CA ARG A 26 5.06 4.28 -11.46
C ARG A 26 6.39 3.89 -10.82
N ALA A 27 7.11 2.95 -11.43
CA ALA A 27 8.46 2.59 -11.00
C ALA A 27 9.41 3.78 -11.10
N GLY A 28 10.34 3.86 -10.14
CA GLY A 28 11.44 4.82 -10.12
C GLY A 28 12.59 4.45 -11.05
N PRO A 29 13.57 5.35 -11.23
CA PRO A 29 14.69 5.12 -12.14
C PRO A 29 15.61 3.97 -11.73
N ASP A 30 15.70 3.68 -10.43
CA ASP A 30 16.57 2.64 -9.87
C ASP A 30 15.82 1.33 -9.55
N ASP A 31 14.54 1.25 -9.90
CA ASP A 31 13.76 0.04 -9.65
C ASP A 31 14.13 -1.07 -10.66
N PRO A 32 14.23 -2.33 -10.20
CA PRO A 32 14.47 -3.46 -11.10
C PRO A 32 13.20 -3.72 -11.93
N LEU A 33 13.32 -3.60 -13.25
CA LEU A 33 12.24 -3.87 -14.20
C LEU A 33 12.54 -5.14 -14.99
N ASP A 34 11.56 -6.03 -15.06
CA ASP A 34 11.68 -7.28 -15.81
C ASP A 34 11.38 -7.11 -17.32
N ASP A 35 10.48 -6.19 -17.67
CA ASP A 35 9.94 -5.99 -19.03
C ASP A 35 10.04 -4.54 -19.52
N GLY A 36 10.71 -3.65 -18.77
CA GLY A 36 10.82 -2.22 -19.08
C GLY A 36 9.52 -1.42 -18.88
N GLU A 37 8.45 -2.07 -18.42
CA GLU A 37 7.17 -1.42 -18.17
C GLU A 37 7.18 -0.73 -16.80
N LEU A 38 7.08 0.60 -16.82
CA LEU A 38 7.10 1.43 -15.61
C LEU A 38 5.75 1.46 -14.88
N TYR A 39 4.67 1.04 -15.57
CA TYR A 39 3.27 1.17 -15.15
C TYR A 39 2.95 2.56 -14.55
N GLY A 40 1.88 2.63 -13.76
CA GLY A 40 1.47 3.83 -13.04
C GLY A 40 -0.03 4.02 -13.00
N TRP A 41 -0.44 4.96 -12.17
CA TRP A 41 -1.82 5.40 -12.06
C TRP A 41 -2.02 6.68 -12.86
N TRP A 42 -3.05 6.70 -13.69
CA TRP A 42 -3.33 7.86 -14.55
C TRP A 42 -3.54 9.15 -13.74
N GLY A 43 -4.04 9.05 -12.50
CA GLY A 43 -4.30 10.18 -11.60
C GLY A 43 -3.03 10.97 -11.22
N ASP A 44 -1.86 10.33 -11.25
CA ASP A 44 -0.58 10.98 -10.96
C ASP A 44 -0.14 11.98 -12.05
N SER A 45 -0.85 12.04 -13.18
CA SER A 45 -0.52 12.93 -14.30
C SER A 45 -0.91 14.39 -14.04
N TYR A 46 -1.88 14.63 -13.14
CA TYR A 46 -2.41 15.96 -12.86
C TYR A 46 -2.60 16.17 -11.34
N PRO A 47 -1.55 16.04 -10.52
CA PRO A 47 -1.71 16.13 -9.09
C PRO A 47 -1.89 17.60 -8.67
N SER A 48 -2.78 17.83 -7.70
CA SER A 48 -2.98 19.16 -7.09
C SER A 48 -1.79 19.56 -6.21
N VAL A 49 -1.09 18.58 -5.64
CA VAL A 49 0.12 18.74 -4.84
C VAL A 49 1.28 18.07 -5.59
N THR A 50 2.41 18.75 -5.74
CA THR A 50 3.57 18.19 -6.44
C THR A 50 4.00 16.87 -5.82
N ASN A 51 4.19 15.86 -6.67
CA ASN A 51 4.62 14.51 -6.27
C ASN A 51 3.64 13.76 -5.36
N ASP A 52 2.38 14.21 -5.30
CA ASP A 52 1.29 13.39 -4.77
C ASP A 52 1.05 12.21 -5.71
N ARG A 53 1.24 11.00 -5.18
CA ARG A 53 1.25 9.76 -5.96
C ARG A 53 0.54 8.67 -5.19
N ILE A 54 -0.53 8.15 -5.77
CA ILE A 54 -1.26 7.01 -5.21
C ILE A 54 -0.78 5.72 -5.85
N GLY A 55 -0.84 4.65 -5.07
CA GLY A 55 -0.44 3.32 -5.50
C GLY A 55 0.87 2.89 -4.87
N SER A 56 1.23 1.66 -5.19
CA SER A 56 2.39 0.97 -4.68
C SER A 56 3.23 0.36 -5.80
N ARG A 57 4.50 0.13 -5.48
CA ARG A 57 5.45 -0.62 -6.30
C ARG A 57 5.46 -2.12 -5.96
N LEU A 58 4.50 -2.61 -5.19
CA LEU A 58 4.36 -4.02 -4.82
C LEU A 58 4.35 -4.98 -6.04
N TYR A 59 3.85 -4.53 -7.19
CA TYR A 59 3.89 -5.33 -8.42
C TYR A 59 5.32 -5.62 -8.91
N LEU A 60 6.34 -4.83 -8.55
CA LEU A 60 7.74 -5.11 -8.88
C LEU A 60 8.27 -6.37 -8.21
N LEU A 61 7.55 -6.88 -7.20
CA LEU A 61 7.88 -8.13 -6.56
C LEU A 61 7.40 -9.35 -7.36
N ARG A 62 6.59 -9.14 -8.39
CA ARG A 62 6.17 -10.22 -9.30
C ARG A 62 7.43 -10.88 -9.87
N ARG A 63 7.42 -12.21 -9.93
CA ARG A 63 8.53 -13.03 -10.46
C ARG A 63 9.84 -12.99 -9.67
N ARG A 64 9.93 -12.24 -8.56
CA ARG A 64 11.07 -12.33 -7.65
C ARG A 64 10.95 -13.57 -6.77
N SER A 65 12.07 -14.18 -6.41
CA SER A 65 12.06 -15.27 -5.42
C SER A 65 11.61 -14.73 -4.05
N LEU A 66 10.87 -15.53 -3.30
CA LEU A 66 10.40 -15.18 -1.96
C LEU A 66 11.57 -15.24 -0.96
N THR A 67 12.25 -14.11 -0.75
CA THR A 67 13.42 -13.97 0.12
C THR A 67 13.17 -12.95 1.24
N ALA A 68 14.08 -12.89 2.22
CA ALA A 68 14.07 -11.84 3.23
C ALA A 68 14.23 -10.42 2.63
N GLN A 69 14.87 -10.31 1.46
CA GLN A 69 14.93 -9.02 0.76
C GLN A 69 13.56 -8.64 0.18
N THR A 70 12.88 -9.58 -0.48
CA THR A 70 11.54 -9.39 -1.05
C THR A 70 10.53 -8.97 0.01
N GLU A 71 10.60 -9.55 1.20
CA GLU A 71 9.78 -9.19 2.37
C GLU A 71 10.03 -7.74 2.81
N ARG A 72 11.31 -7.33 2.96
CA ARG A 72 11.67 -5.94 3.31
C ARG A 72 11.26 -4.94 2.24
N ASP A 73 11.39 -5.31 0.97
CA ASP A 73 10.97 -4.47 -0.16
C ASP A 73 9.44 -4.28 -0.14
N ALA A 74 8.67 -5.34 0.16
CA ALA A 74 7.22 -5.25 0.30
C ALA A 74 6.80 -4.29 1.42
N GLN A 75 7.45 -4.38 2.59
CA GLN A 75 7.20 -3.47 3.69
C GLN A 75 7.52 -2.02 3.30
N THR A 76 8.63 -1.82 2.57
CA THR A 76 9.07 -0.50 2.09
C THR A 76 8.06 0.10 1.10
N TYR A 77 7.64 -0.66 0.09
CA TYR A 77 6.67 -0.21 -0.90
C TYR A 77 5.30 0.08 -0.30
N ALA A 78 4.84 -0.73 0.66
CA ALA A 78 3.60 -0.47 1.38
C ALA A 78 3.70 0.80 2.24
N ARG A 79 4.84 1.05 2.89
CA ARG A 79 5.06 2.28 3.68
C ARG A 79 5.04 3.52 2.81
N GLU A 80 5.66 3.45 1.63
CA GLU A 80 5.59 4.55 0.64
C GLU A 80 4.14 4.81 0.20
N ALA A 81 3.41 3.75 -0.14
CA ALA A 81 2.05 3.85 -0.65
C ALA A 81 1.06 4.47 0.34
N LEU A 82 1.26 4.26 1.64
CA LEU A 82 0.37 4.74 2.71
C LEU A 82 0.84 6.06 3.35
N LYS A 83 2.01 6.58 2.96
CA LYS A 83 2.61 7.77 3.58
C LYS A 83 1.69 9.00 3.50
N TRP A 84 0.93 9.15 2.42
CA TRP A 84 0.02 10.28 2.23
C TRP A 84 -1.01 10.40 3.37
N MET A 85 -1.42 9.29 3.99
CA MET A 85 -2.37 9.31 5.11
C MET A 85 -1.81 10.00 6.35
N LEU A 86 -0.50 9.88 6.57
CA LEU A 86 0.23 10.60 7.62
C LEU A 86 0.42 12.06 7.24
N ASP A 87 0.83 12.31 5.98
CA ASP A 87 1.11 13.65 5.48
C ASP A 87 -0.13 14.56 5.50
N ASP A 88 -1.30 13.99 5.19
CA ASP A 88 -2.60 14.66 5.27
C ASP A 88 -3.13 14.78 6.72
N GLY A 89 -2.42 14.24 7.71
CA GLY A 89 -2.75 14.31 9.13
C GLY A 89 -4.01 13.52 9.52
N ARG A 90 -4.38 12.52 8.70
CA ARG A 90 -5.61 11.70 8.85
C ARG A 90 -5.41 10.55 9.81
N VAL A 91 -4.21 9.96 9.78
CA VAL A 91 -3.74 8.98 10.75
C VAL A 91 -2.54 9.56 11.49
N THR A 92 -2.30 9.07 12.70
CA THR A 92 -1.14 9.43 13.53
C THR A 92 -0.03 8.39 13.43
N ASP A 93 -0.36 7.15 13.07
CA ASP A 93 0.61 6.08 12.84
C ASP A 93 0.16 5.12 11.73
N VAL A 94 1.16 4.54 11.05
CA VAL A 94 0.99 3.47 10.06
C VAL A 94 2.04 2.38 10.37
N ALA A 95 1.58 1.35 11.07
CA ALA A 95 2.38 0.17 11.35
C ALA A 95 2.15 -0.89 10.26
N ILE A 96 3.25 -1.37 9.67
CA ILE A 96 3.22 -2.37 8.60
C ILE A 96 4.08 -3.53 9.02
N THR A 97 3.48 -4.71 9.05
CA THR A 97 4.16 -5.96 9.34
C THR A 97 4.00 -6.87 8.13
N THR A 98 5.12 -7.37 7.62
CA THR A 98 5.14 -8.42 6.62
C THR A 98 5.58 -9.71 7.28
N GLU A 99 5.02 -10.83 6.83
CA GLU A 99 5.43 -12.15 7.28
C GLU A 99 5.57 -13.07 6.06
N ARG A 100 6.74 -13.67 5.93
CA ARG A 100 7.04 -14.63 4.88
C ARG A 100 6.89 -16.07 5.39
N THR A 101 6.08 -16.87 4.70
CA THR A 101 6.03 -18.33 4.88
C THR A 101 6.87 -19.04 3.80
N THR A 102 6.70 -20.35 3.63
CA THR A 102 7.38 -21.12 2.57
C THR A 102 7.00 -20.64 1.17
N ASP A 103 5.73 -20.28 0.97
CA ASP A 103 5.12 -20.02 -0.34
C ASP A 103 4.29 -18.73 -0.40
N ARG A 104 4.13 -18.01 0.72
CA ARG A 104 3.31 -16.80 0.80
C ARG A 104 4.05 -15.64 1.44
N LEU A 105 3.60 -14.46 1.06
CA LEU A 105 3.91 -13.21 1.72
C LEU A 105 2.60 -12.61 2.25
N ASN A 106 2.51 -12.50 3.56
CA ASN A 106 1.38 -11.89 4.24
C ASN A 106 1.73 -10.44 4.59
N MET A 107 0.73 -9.56 4.59
CA MET A 107 0.90 -8.18 5.03
C MET A 107 -0.24 -7.76 5.94
N ARG A 108 0.14 -7.23 7.11
CA ARG A 108 -0.75 -6.57 8.06
C ARG A 108 -0.44 -5.08 8.08
N VAL A 109 -1.48 -4.27 7.96
CA VAL A 109 -1.41 -2.82 8.12
C VAL A 109 -2.32 -2.43 9.26
N LEU A 110 -1.78 -1.67 10.22
CA LEU A 110 -2.51 -1.08 11.32
C LEU A 110 -2.41 0.44 11.19
N LEU A 111 -3.56 1.08 10.99
CA LEU A 111 -3.69 2.54 11.01
C LEU A 111 -4.15 2.96 12.40
N THR A 112 -3.54 4.01 12.96
CA THR A 112 -4.01 4.64 14.19
C THR A 112 -4.53 6.03 13.87
N PHE A 113 -5.78 6.32 14.26
CA PHE A 113 -6.41 7.61 14.06
C PHE A 113 -6.14 8.56 15.24
N ARG A 114 -6.44 9.85 15.06
CA ARG A 114 -6.17 10.88 16.06
C ARG A 114 -6.98 10.71 17.36
N ASP A 115 -8.15 10.13 17.27
CA ASP A 115 -9.02 9.79 18.40
C ASP A 115 -8.59 8.49 19.13
N GLY A 116 -7.55 7.82 18.65
CA GLY A 116 -7.06 6.55 19.17
C GLY A 116 -7.77 5.32 18.60
N ALA A 117 -8.77 5.49 17.72
CA ALA A 117 -9.34 4.38 16.99
C ALA A 117 -8.28 3.72 16.10
N THR A 118 -8.45 2.44 15.82
CA THR A 118 -7.54 1.70 14.95
C THR A 118 -8.31 1.01 13.83
N LEU A 119 -7.68 0.95 12.66
CA LEU A 119 -8.16 0.16 11.54
C LEU A 119 -7.08 -0.82 11.13
N GLU A 120 -7.49 -2.09 11.05
CA GLU A 120 -6.60 -3.17 10.64
C GLU A 120 -7.00 -3.73 9.28
N LEU A 121 -5.98 -3.94 8.45
CA LEU A 121 -6.05 -4.57 7.15
C LEU A 121 -5.13 -5.78 7.17
N PHE A 122 -5.63 -6.91 6.68
CA PHE A 122 -4.83 -8.10 6.46
C PHE A 122 -4.95 -8.53 5.00
N LEU A 123 -3.80 -8.78 4.38
CA LEU A 123 -3.67 -9.32 3.04
C LEU A 123 -3.08 -10.73 3.19
N ASP A 124 -3.99 -11.72 3.34
CA ASP A 124 -3.72 -13.14 3.62
C ASP A 124 -2.91 -13.87 2.53
N ASP A 125 -2.83 -13.28 1.32
CA ASP A 125 -2.01 -13.77 0.22
C ASP A 125 -1.67 -12.63 -0.75
N LEU A 126 -0.86 -11.68 -0.29
CA LEU A 126 -0.38 -10.59 -1.12
C LEU A 126 0.38 -11.13 -2.35
N TRP A 127 1.01 -12.30 -2.20
CA TRP A 127 1.73 -12.95 -3.28
C TRP A 127 0.81 -13.38 -4.43
N GLN A 128 -0.35 -13.97 -4.15
CA GLN A 128 -1.35 -14.24 -5.19
C GLN A 128 -1.82 -12.97 -5.90
N VAL A 129 -2.04 -11.88 -5.18
CA VAL A 129 -2.46 -10.61 -5.79
C VAL A 129 -1.39 -10.06 -6.74
N ILE A 130 -0.12 -10.13 -6.33
CA ILE A 130 1.02 -9.71 -7.16
C ILE A 130 1.14 -10.56 -8.44
N HIS A 131 0.76 -11.84 -8.38
CA HIS A 131 0.86 -12.80 -9.48
C HIS A 131 -0.42 -12.97 -10.32
N ALA A 132 -1.52 -12.27 -9.99
CA ALA A 132 -2.82 -12.46 -10.63
C ALA A 132 -3.01 -11.72 -11.98
N VAL A 133 -1.98 -11.03 -12.50
CA VAL A 133 -2.05 -10.21 -13.72
C VAL A 133 -0.95 -10.57 -14.72
#